data_AF-X0SG55-F1
#
_entry.id   AF-X0SG55-F1
#
_cell.length_a   1.000
_cell.length_b   1.000
_cell.length_c   1.000
_cell.angle_alpha   90.00
_cell.angle_beta   90.00
_cell.angle_gamma   90.00
#
_symmetry.space_group_name_H-M   'P 1'
#
loop_
_entity.id
_entity.type
_entity.pdbx_description
1 polymer ?
#
loop_
_entity_poly.entity_id
_entity_poly.type
_entity_poly.pdbx_seq_one_letter_code
_entity_poly.pdbx_strand_id
1 'polypeptide(L)' 'MKIELEENVWVTGKSGEKRCTKKENAEEFDNMKDALAALAKAREFKPFKNAIIQEDMF' A
#
# COMPACT_ATOMS: atom_id res chain seq x y z
N MET A 1 -9.51 1.42 0.44
CA MET A 1 -8.31 1.62 1.30
C MET A 1 -7.06 1.58 0.43
N LYS A 2 -6.09 2.47 0.64
CA LYS A 2 -4.84 2.53 -0.15
C LYS A 2 -3.64 2.41 0.80
N ILE A 3 -2.54 1.83 0.33
CA ILE A 3 -1.33 1.69 1.15
C ILE A 3 -0.31 2.72 0.67
N GLU A 4 0.02 3.67 1.52
CA GLU A 4 1.13 4.60 1.32
C GLU A 4 2.34 4.04 2.05
N LEU A 5 3.40 3.73 1.32
CA LEU A 5 4.62 3.11 1.85
C LEU A 5 5.62 4.15 2.37
N GLU A 6 5.76 5.24 1.62
CA GLU A 6 6.57 6.43 1.92
C GLU A 6 5.82 7.65 1.35
N GLU A 7 6.26 8.87 1.65
CA GLU A 7 5.62 10.09 1.16
C GLU A 7 5.49 10.06 -0.38
N ASN A 8 4.25 10.13 -0.88
CA ASN A 8 3.93 10.01 -2.30
C ASN A 8 4.28 8.65 -2.94
N VAL A 9 4.60 7.61 -2.18
CA VAL A 9 4.88 6.25 -2.70
C VAL A 9 3.78 5.30 -2.25
N TRP A 10 3.10 4.70 -3.20
CA TRP A 10 1.93 3.86 -2.97
C TRP A 10 2.16 2.44 -3.47
N VAL A 11 1.50 1.46 -2.88
CA VAL A 11 1.45 0.10 -3.43
C VAL A 11 0.58 0.11 -4.69
N THR A 12 1.04 -0.55 -5.75
CA THR A 12 0.23 -0.82 -6.95
C THR A 12 0.22 -2.33 -7.21
N GLY A 13 -0.98 -2.92 -7.38
CA GLY A 13 -1.16 -4.36 -7.50
C GLY A 13 -1.12 -5.16 -6.20
N LYS A 14 -1.91 -6.24 -6.17
CA LYS A 14 -2.10 -7.17 -5.04
C LYS A 14 -0.84 -7.84 -4.48
N SER A 15 0.30 -7.76 -5.17
CA SER A 15 1.55 -8.41 -4.73
C SER A 15 2.39 -7.57 -3.77
N GLY A 16 2.11 -6.28 -3.57
CA GLY A 16 2.89 -5.44 -2.64
C GLY A 16 4.31 -5.08 -3.10
N GLU A 17 4.83 -5.74 -4.14
CA GLU A 17 6.17 -5.48 -4.70
C GLU A 17 6.20 -4.21 -5.57
N LYS A 18 5.16 -4.02 -6.40
CA LYS A 18 5.08 -2.90 -7.33
C LYS A 18 4.59 -1.65 -6.59
N ARG A 19 5.21 -0.52 -6.91
CA ARG A 19 4.97 0.76 -6.25
C ARG A 19 4.77 1.84 -7.31
N CYS A 20 3.91 2.81 -7.04
CA CYS A 20 3.71 3.97 -7.90
C CYS A 20 3.89 5.26 -7.08
N THR A 21 4.22 6.35 -7.76
CA THR A 21 4.32 7.68 -7.13
C THR A 21 3.04 8.50 -7.20
N LYS A 22 2.01 7.96 -7.88
CA LYS A 22 0.73 8.64 -8.10
C LYS A 22 -0.37 7.89 -7.34
N LYS A 23 -1.08 8.59 -6.44
CA LYS A 23 -2.22 8.05 -5.66
C LYS A 23 -3.34 7.49 -6.55
N GLU A 24 -3.45 7.99 -7.78
CA GLU A 24 -4.43 7.54 -8.79
C GLU A 24 -4.14 6.12 -9.28
N ASN A 25 -2.87 5.72 -9.31
CA ASN A 25 -2.43 4.39 -9.71
C ASN A 25 -2.25 3.44 -8.50
N ALA A 26 -2.54 3.94 -7.29
CA ALA A 26 -2.44 3.16 -6.07
C ALA A 26 -3.52 2.07 -6.07
N GLU A 27 -3.15 0.88 -5.64
CA GLU A 27 -4.10 -0.22 -5.49
C GLU A 27 -5.13 0.12 -4.43
N GLU A 28 -6.40 -0.05 -4.79
CA GLU A 28 -7.51 0.03 -3.85
C GLU A 28 -7.81 -1.36 -3.31
N PHE A 29 -7.72 -1.48 -1.99
CA PHE A 29 -8.06 -2.67 -1.25
C PHE A 29 -9.47 -2.50 -0.67
N ASP A 30 -10.32 -3.51 -0.93
CA ASP A 30 -11.68 -3.62 -0.39
C ASP A 30 -11.68 -4.08 1.07
N ASN A 31 -10.67 -4.89 1.46
CA ASN A 31 -10.58 -5.49 2.79
C ASN A 31 -9.26 -5.16 3.48
N MET A 32 -9.33 -4.93 4.80
CA MET A 32 -8.14 -4.63 5.62
C MET A 32 -7.14 -5.80 5.62
N LYS A 33 -7.63 -7.05 5.53
CA LYS A 33 -6.77 -8.24 5.43
C LYS A 33 -5.88 -8.21 4.18
N ASP A 34 -6.43 -7.86 3.02
CA ASP A 34 -5.67 -7.78 1.78
C ASP A 34 -4.66 -6.62 1.82
N ALA A 35 -5.07 -5.48 2.40
CA ALA A 35 -4.18 -4.35 2.61
C ALA A 35 -3.00 -4.70 3.53
N LEU A 36 -3.26 -5.40 4.64
CA LEU A 36 -2.21 -5.87 5.55
C LEU A 36 -1.30 -6.91 4.90
N ALA A 37 -1.85 -7.84 4.11
CA ALA A 37 -1.06 -8.84 3.39
C ALA A 37 -0.14 -8.18 2.35
N ALA A 38 -0.65 -7.21 1.59
CA ALA A 38 0.15 -6.44 0.65
C ALA A 38 1.22 -5.59 1.35
N LEU A 39 0.89 -4.98 2.49
CA LEU A 39 1.85 -4.24 3.31
C LEU A 39 2.95 -5.16 3.88
N ALA A 40 2.58 -6.35 4.37
CA ALA A 40 3.52 -7.34 4.87
C ALA A 40 4.48 -7.80 3.77
N LYS A 41 3.96 -8.13 2.58
CA LYS A 41 4.79 -8.43 1.40
C LYS A 41 5.71 -7.28 1.04
N ALA A 42 5.19 -6.04 1.00
CA ALA A 42 6.00 -4.86 0.70
C ALA A 42 7.17 -4.72 1.69
N ARG A 43 6.95 -5.04 2.98
CA ARG A 43 7.97 -5.05 4.03
C ARG A 43 9.05 -6.13 3.85
N GLU A 44 8.74 -7.24 3.19
CA GLU A 44 9.75 -8.26 2.85
C GLU A 44 10.79 -7.72 1.85
N PHE A 45 10.39 -6.84 0.93
CA PHE A 45 11.30 -6.24 -0.03
C PHE A 45 12.10 -5.07 0.52
N LYS A 46 11.47 -4.22 1.35
CA LYS A 46 12.12 -3.06 1.97
C LYS A 46 11.44 -2.75 3.30
N PRO A 47 12.18 -2.42 4.37
CA PRO A 47 11.58 -2.01 5.63
C PRO A 47 10.93 -0.63 5.48
N PHE A 48 9.65 -0.60 5.15
CA PHE A 48 8.85 0.61 5.13
C PHE A 48 8.39 0.95 6.54
N LYS A 49 9.23 1.71 7.24
CA LYS A 49 8.97 2.15 8.62
C LYS A 49 7.73 3.04 8.73
N ASN A 50 7.47 3.87 7.72
CA ASN A 50 6.40 4.86 7.72
C ASN A 50 5.19 4.46 6.88
N ALA A 51 5.08 3.18 6.51
CA ALA A 51 3.95 2.75 5.71
C ALA A 51 2.64 2.80 6.50
N ILE A 52 1.64 3.46 5.92
CA ILE A 52 0.29 3.63 6.47
C ILE A 52 -0.77 3.12 5.51
N ILE A 53 -1.84 2.56 6.06
CA ILE A 53 -3.05 2.23 5.30
C ILE A 53 -3.97 3.43 5.41
N GLN A 54 -4.16 4.14 4.30
CA GLN A 54 -5.16 5.19 4.20
C GLN A 54 -6.53 4.53 3.94
N GLU A 55 -7.40 4.58 4.94
CA GLU A 55 -8.81 4.26 4.76
C GLU A 55 -9.50 5.56 4.29
N ASP A 56 -9.98 5.59 3.05
CA ASP A 56 -10.94 6.63 2.63
C ASP A 56 -12.24 6.36 3.39
N MET A 57 -12.30 6.81 4.65
CA MET A 57 -13.53 6.88 5.43
C MET A 57 -14.37 8.01 4.83
N PHE A 58 -15.43 7.63 4.11
CA PHE A 58 -16.55 8.51 3.80
C PHE A 58 -17.32 8.88 5.07
#